data_AF-A0A3B8SUA8-F1
#
_entry.id   AF-A0A3B8SUA8-F1
#
_cell.length_a   1.000
_cell.length_b   1.000
_cell.length_c   1.000
_cell.angle_alpha   90.00
_cell.angle_beta   90.00
_cell.angle_gamma   90.00
#
_symmetry.space_group_name_H-M   'P 1'
#
loop_
_entity.id
_entity.type
_entity.pdbx_description
1 polymer ?
#
loop_
_entity_poly.entity_id
_entity_poly.type
_entity_poly.pdbx_seq_one_letter_code
_entity_poly.pdbx_strand_id
1 'polypeptide(L)' 'MPVNTPDAFQGIDRLYGDHAYRRLSQKRVYVVGIGGVGSWVVESLARSG' A
#
# COMPACT_ATOMS: atom_id res chain seq x y z
N MET A 1 0.57 -14.42 15.37
CA MET A 1 -0.31 -13.31 15.80
C MET A 1 -1.07 -12.82 14.58
N PRO A 2 -2.41 -12.70 14.63
CA PRO A 2 -3.14 -12.04 13.55
C PRO A 2 -2.52 -10.65 13.36
N VAL A 3 -2.19 -10.27 12.12
CA VAL A 3 -1.90 -8.85 11.88
C VAL A 3 -3.23 -8.15 12.02
N ASN A 4 -3.28 -7.14 12.87
CA ASN A 4 -4.43 -6.27 12.88
C ASN A 4 -4.21 -5.26 11.76
N THR A 5 -4.89 -5.46 10.64
CA THR A 5 -4.86 -4.53 9.51
C THR A 5 -5.75 -3.34 9.84
N PRO A 6 -5.24 -2.10 9.83
CA PRO A 6 -6.06 -0.92 10.13
C PRO A 6 -7.26 -0.83 9.19
N ASP A 7 -8.38 -0.29 9.69
CA ASP A 7 -9.63 -0.19 8.94
C ASP A 7 -9.47 0.45 7.55
N ALA A 8 -8.60 1.46 7.45
CA ALA A 8 -8.28 2.15 6.20
C ALA A 8 -7.66 1.24 5.12
N PHE A 9 -7.01 0.13 5.50
CA PHE A 9 -6.29 -0.77 4.60
C PHE A 9 -6.89 -2.17 4.50
N GLN A 10 -8.02 -2.44 5.15
CA GLN A 10 -8.70 -3.76 5.05
C GLN A 10 -9.03 -4.14 3.60
N GLY A 11 -9.29 -3.15 2.74
CA GLY A 11 -9.51 -3.37 1.30
C GLY A 11 -8.33 -4.01 0.57
N ILE A 12 -7.10 -3.75 1.03
CA ILE A 12 -5.88 -4.35 0.46
C ILE A 12 -5.85 -5.86 0.73
N ASP A 13 -6.10 -6.28 1.96
CA ASP A 13 -6.16 -7.71 2.30
C ASP A 13 -7.34 -8.40 1.60
N ARG A 14 -8.49 -7.72 1.49
CA ARG A 14 -9.67 -8.29 0.79
C ARG A 14 -9.44 -8.49 -0.71
N LEU A 15 -8.62 -7.65 -1.34
CA LEU A 15 -8.35 -7.71 -2.78
C LEU A 15 -7.17 -8.63 -3.11
N TYR A 16 -6.08 -8.56 -2.34
CA TYR A 16 -4.83 -9.26 -2.64
C TYR A 16 -4.60 -10.52 -1.79
N GLY A 17 -5.51 -10.81 -0.86
CA GLY A 17 -5.44 -11.95 0.06
C GLY A 17 -4.86 -11.57 1.42
N ASP A 18 -4.98 -12.51 2.35
CA ASP A 18 -4.57 -12.30 3.74
C ASP A 18 -3.11 -11.86 3.86
N HIS A 19 -2.86 -10.92 4.77
CA HIS A 19 -1.55 -10.34 5.06
C HIS A 19 -0.90 -9.52 3.93
N ALA A 20 -1.63 -9.19 2.86
CA ALA A 20 -1.14 -8.31 1.81
C ALA A 20 -0.71 -6.94 2.36
N TYR A 21 -1.51 -6.33 3.24
CA TYR A 21 -1.18 -5.07 3.90
C TYR A 21 0.15 -5.17 4.67
N ARG A 22 0.33 -6.22 5.47
CA ARG A 22 1.60 -6.45 6.20
C ARG A 22 2.79 -6.53 5.25
N ARG A 23 2.60 -7.21 4.11
CA ARG A 23 3.67 -7.39 3.13
C ARG A 23 4.04 -6.08 2.43
N LEU A 24 3.05 -5.25 2.10
CA LEU A 24 3.23 -3.97 1.40
C LEU A 24 3.80 -2.89 2.31
N SER A 25 3.27 -2.72 3.52
CA SER A 25 3.73 -1.72 4.51
C SER A 25 5.19 -1.91 4.95
N GLN A 26 5.76 -3.10 4.76
CA GLN A 26 7.18 -3.37 5.01
C GLN A 26 8.10 -3.03 3.82
N LYS A 27 7.54 -2.67 2.66
CA LYS A 27 8.34 -2.29 1.49
C LYS A 27 8.70 -0.81 1.56
N ARG A 28 9.84 -0.50 0.94
CA ARG A 28 10.30 0.88 0.74
C ARG A 28 10.44 1.08 -0.75
N VAL A 29 9.78 2.10 -1.28
CA VAL A 29 9.76 2.41 -2.70
C VAL A 29 10.27 3.83 -2.89
N TYR A 30 11.11 4.03 -3.89
CA TYR A 30 11.55 5.36 -4.33
C TYR A 30 10.91 5.66 -5.68
N VAL A 31 10.26 6.81 -5.81
CA VAL A 31 9.65 7.26 -7.06
C VAL A 31 10.53 8.37 -7.64
N VAL A 32 11.10 8.14 -8.81
CA VAL A 32 11.92 9.14 -9.52
C VAL A 32 11.04 9.86 -10.53
N GLY A 33 10.85 11.16 -10.29
CA GLY A 33 9.98 12.02 -11.10
C GLY A 33 8.57 12.13 -10.51
N ILE A 34 8.15 13.36 -10.20
CA ILE A 34 6.83 13.70 -9.62
C ILE A 34 6.00 14.50 -10.64
N GLY A 35 6.04 14.06 -11.91
CA GLY A 35 5.12 14.53 -12.94
C GLY A 35 3.75 13.83 -12.83
N GLY A 36 2.92 13.94 -13.86
CA GLY A 36 1.55 13.37 -13.84
C GLY A 36 1.49 11.91 -13.40
N VAL A 37 2.30 11.03 -13.98
CA VAL A 37 2.35 9.60 -13.61
C VAL A 37 2.93 9.40 -12.21
N GLY A 38 4.02 10.10 -11.88
CA GLY A 38 4.70 9.97 -10.60
C GLY A 38 3.79 10.29 -9.42
N SER A 39 2.99 11.35 -9.53
CA SER A 39 2.03 11.74 -8.50
C SER A 39 0.95 10.68 -8.26
N TRP A 40 0.42 10.07 -9.32
CA TRP A 40 -0.54 8.97 -9.20
C TRP A 40 0.06 7.72 -8.56
N VAL A 41 1.32 7.41 -8.91
CA VAL A 41 2.05 6.29 -8.30
C VAL A 41 2.25 6.53 -6.81
N VAL A 42 2.71 7.72 -6.41
CA VAL A 42 2.89 8.08 -4.99
C VAL A 42 1.56 8.01 -4.23
N GLU A 43 0.48 8.56 -4.79
CA GLU A 43 -0.84 8.50 -4.17
C GLU A 43 -1.31 7.05 -3.99
N SER A 44 -1.17 6.22 -5.03
CA SER A 44 -1.58 4.81 -4.98
C SER A 44 -0.78 4.02 -3.95
N LEU A 45 0.53 4.25 -3.86
CA LEU A 45 1.39 3.64 -2.84
C LEU A 45 0.98 4.07 -1.43
N ALA A 46 0.76 5.37 -1.20
CA ALA A 46 0.34 5.89 0.10
C ALA A 46 -1.04 5.34 0.55
N ARG A 47 -1.94 5.05 -0.39
CA ARG A 47 -3.25 4.43 -0.12
C ARG A 47 -3.19 2.92 0.10
N SER A 48 -2.04 2.29 -0.16
CA SER A 48 -1.88 0.82 -0.08
C SER A 48 -1.20 0.32 1.20
N GLY A 49 -0.72 1.24 2.05
CA GLY A 49 -0.16 0.92 3.37
C GLY A 49 1.35 1.05 3.49
#